data_AF-A0A7J3M4B5-F1
#
_entry.id   AF-A0A7J3M4B5-F1
#
_cell.length_a   1.000
_cell.length_b   1.000
_cell.length_c   1.000
_cell.angle_alpha   90.00
_cell.angle_beta   90.00
_cell.angle_gamma   90.00
#
_symmetry.space_group_name_H-M   'P 1'
#
loop_
_entity.id
_entity.type
_entity.pdbx_description
1 polymer ?
#
loop_
_entity_poly.entity_id
_entity_poly.type
_entity_poly.pdbx_seq_one_letter_code
_entity_poly.pdbx_strand_id
1 'polypeptide(L)'
;MGGGAITHAVLRHVERGFKVFATLRSALTFSDNIEKVREMGVVITEHANAKKIKTADVDMEFFSKLLESIEVPMPRIFAVAVQDHGFSPNESNRIFRFKLFRKVIEKEKFLERMLFSEKELPKEFNRMCDAVSSIKDFREGDVFVTDTSFAILSGLASVSKLPALLINFGNSHTTAAVVDKDWEIRALIEHHTNVLRRKGKDYVKDLFSKFLRGEIDNEYVLNDMGHGCYVGELIEIKNVIATGPNAEFFDYEEPKGDPMIFGNLGMLAMLSRRELI
;
A
#
# COMPACT_ATOMS: atom_id res chain seq x y z
N MET A 1 -8.34 -7.91 -3.79
CA MET A 1 -9.24 -6.78 -4.08
C MET A 1 -8.55 -5.74 -4.97
N GLY A 2 -9.29 -4.86 -5.67
CA GLY A 2 -8.71 -3.72 -6.40
C GLY A 2 -8.14 -4.02 -7.80
N GLY A 3 -8.63 -5.04 -8.49
CA GLY A 3 -8.05 -5.49 -9.75
C GLY A 3 -8.70 -4.85 -10.98
N GLY A 4 -8.02 -3.90 -11.62
CA GLY A 4 -8.48 -3.33 -12.90
C GLY A 4 -8.75 -4.42 -13.95
N ALA A 5 -7.85 -5.38 -14.13
CA ALA A 5 -8.00 -6.43 -15.14
C ALA A 5 -9.25 -7.31 -14.93
N ILE A 6 -9.51 -7.74 -13.69
CA ILE A 6 -10.70 -8.55 -13.36
C ILE A 6 -11.99 -7.74 -13.52
N THR A 7 -12.01 -6.47 -13.10
CA THR A 7 -13.15 -5.57 -13.29
C THR A 7 -13.50 -5.41 -14.77
N HIS A 8 -12.50 -5.13 -15.62
CA HIS A 8 -12.74 -5.01 -17.07
C HIS A 8 -13.21 -6.32 -17.70
N ALA A 9 -12.70 -7.47 -17.25
CA ALA A 9 -13.13 -8.78 -17.74
C ALA A 9 -14.60 -9.06 -17.38
N VAL A 10 -15.01 -8.71 -16.16
CA VAL A 10 -16.41 -8.83 -15.69
C VAL A 10 -17.34 -7.94 -16.49
N LEU A 11 -16.99 -6.66 -16.67
CA LEU A 11 -17.81 -5.72 -17.46
C LEU A 11 -18.04 -6.24 -18.89
N ARG A 12 -16.98 -6.67 -19.58
CA ARG A 12 -17.11 -7.26 -20.92
C ARG A 12 -17.94 -8.55 -20.94
N HIS A 13 -17.93 -9.33 -19.86
CA HIS A 13 -18.74 -10.55 -19.77
C HIS A 13 -20.23 -10.21 -19.63
N VAL A 14 -20.54 -9.22 -18.80
CA VAL A 14 -21.91 -8.71 -18.60
C VAL A 14 -22.45 -8.03 -19.87
N GLU A 15 -21.65 -7.20 -20.54
CA GLU A 15 -22.02 -6.54 -21.81
C GLU A 15 -22.39 -7.53 -22.91
N ARG A 16 -21.84 -8.74 -22.87
CA ARG A 16 -22.18 -9.84 -23.80
C ARG A 16 -23.46 -10.59 -23.41
N GLY A 17 -24.17 -10.16 -22.38
CA GLY A 17 -25.42 -10.75 -21.90
C GLY A 17 -25.24 -11.95 -20.96
N PHE A 18 -24.01 -12.25 -20.52
CA PHE A 18 -23.77 -13.33 -19.56
C PHE A 18 -23.93 -12.86 -18.12
N LYS A 19 -24.23 -13.79 -17.21
CA LYS A 19 -24.41 -13.50 -15.79
C LYS A 19 -23.10 -13.66 -15.01
N VAL A 20 -22.79 -12.67 -14.17
CA VAL A 20 -21.71 -12.74 -13.17
C VAL A 20 -22.33 -12.73 -11.78
N PHE A 21 -21.82 -13.59 -10.90
CA PHE A 21 -22.24 -13.69 -9.51
C PHE A 21 -21.03 -13.48 -8.61
N ALA A 22 -21.23 -12.80 -7.48
CA ALA A 22 -20.19 -12.61 -6.48
C ALA A 22 -20.78 -12.73 -5.06
N THR A 23 -20.02 -13.33 -4.14
CA THR A 23 -20.31 -13.18 -2.70
C THR A 23 -20.12 -11.72 -2.29
N LEU A 24 -20.65 -11.33 -1.13
CA LEU A 24 -20.46 -9.96 -0.64
C LEU A 24 -18.97 -9.62 -0.48
N ARG A 25 -18.16 -10.56 0.04
CA ARG A 25 -16.71 -10.42 0.21
C ARG A 25 -16.00 -10.23 -1.14
N SER A 26 -16.31 -11.06 -2.14
CA SER A 26 -15.69 -10.95 -3.48
C SER A 26 -16.11 -9.70 -4.24
N ALA A 27 -17.32 -9.19 -4.01
CA ALA A 27 -17.85 -7.99 -4.66
C ALA A 27 -16.99 -6.73 -4.38
N LEU A 28 -16.37 -6.65 -3.20
CA LEU A 28 -15.46 -5.57 -2.83
C LEU A 28 -14.17 -5.54 -3.68
N THR A 29 -13.92 -6.56 -4.51
CA THR A 29 -12.88 -6.49 -5.54
C THR A 29 -13.17 -5.40 -6.58
N PHE A 30 -14.44 -5.13 -6.85
CA PHE A 30 -14.88 -4.21 -7.90
C PHE A 30 -15.10 -2.78 -7.39
N SER A 31 -15.73 -2.63 -6.22
CA SER A 31 -16.05 -1.34 -5.61
C SER A 31 -16.42 -1.53 -4.14
N ASP A 32 -16.04 -0.57 -3.29
CA ASP A 32 -16.47 -0.53 -1.88
C ASP A 32 -17.98 -0.23 -1.75
N ASN A 33 -18.56 0.40 -2.76
CA ASN A 33 -20.00 0.64 -2.84
C ASN A 33 -20.67 -0.52 -3.58
N ILE A 34 -21.45 -1.31 -2.84
CA ILE A 34 -22.14 -2.51 -3.36
C ILE A 34 -23.23 -2.16 -4.38
N GLU A 35 -23.88 -1.00 -4.27
CA GLU A 35 -24.86 -0.59 -5.29
C GLU A 35 -24.18 -0.36 -6.64
N LYS A 36 -22.99 0.26 -6.65
CA LYS A 36 -22.19 0.36 -7.89
C LYS A 36 -21.85 -1.02 -8.46
N VAL A 37 -21.57 -2.01 -7.61
CA VAL A 37 -21.32 -3.39 -8.07
C VAL A 37 -22.57 -4.00 -8.70
N ARG A 38 -23.77 -3.74 -8.15
CA ARG A 38 -25.03 -4.17 -8.76
C ARG A 38 -25.30 -3.46 -10.09
N GLU A 39 -25.02 -2.17 -10.18
CA GLU A 39 -25.13 -1.36 -11.42
C GLU A 39 -24.19 -1.87 -12.53
N MET A 40 -23.05 -2.45 -12.17
CA MET A 40 -22.17 -3.16 -13.13
C MET A 40 -22.79 -4.46 -13.68
N GLY A 41 -23.96 -4.87 -13.21
CA GLY A 41 -24.65 -6.11 -13.60
C GLY A 41 -24.17 -7.36 -12.87
N VAL A 42 -23.44 -7.21 -11.76
CA VAL A 42 -23.02 -8.33 -10.91
C VAL A 42 -24.13 -8.66 -9.91
N VAL A 43 -24.52 -9.93 -9.87
CA VAL A 43 -25.53 -10.44 -8.92
C VAL A 43 -24.85 -10.85 -7.62
N ILE A 44 -25.20 -10.17 -6.52
CA ILE A 44 -24.66 -10.50 -5.21
C ILE A 44 -25.41 -11.68 -4.60
N THR A 45 -24.72 -12.81 -4.39
CA THR A 45 -25.30 -14.04 -3.81
C THR A 45 -24.20 -14.95 -3.25
N GLU A 46 -24.51 -15.68 -2.17
CA GLU A 46 -23.63 -16.74 -1.64
C GLU A 46 -23.72 -18.04 -2.46
N HIS A 47 -24.80 -18.21 -3.24
CA HIS A 47 -25.06 -19.42 -3.98
C HIS A 47 -25.45 -19.11 -5.43
N ALA A 48 -24.72 -19.72 -6.36
CA ALA A 48 -25.01 -19.68 -7.79
C ALA A 48 -24.56 -20.99 -8.45
N ASN A 49 -25.35 -21.46 -9.41
CA ASN A 49 -24.94 -22.56 -10.29
C ASN A 49 -24.13 -21.98 -11.46
N ALA A 50 -22.86 -21.68 -11.21
CA ALA A 50 -21.94 -21.07 -12.17
C ALA A 50 -20.51 -21.60 -11.97
N LYS A 51 -19.64 -21.37 -12.96
CA LYS A 51 -18.20 -21.66 -12.82
C LYS A 51 -17.62 -20.79 -11.69
N LYS A 52 -17.11 -21.44 -10.64
CA LYS A 52 -16.52 -20.76 -9.49
C LYS A 52 -15.09 -20.32 -9.82
N ILE A 53 -14.77 -19.09 -9.43
CA ILE A 53 -13.41 -18.52 -9.49
C ILE A 53 -13.08 -18.05 -8.08
N LYS A 54 -11.99 -18.59 -7.50
CA LYS A 54 -11.46 -18.13 -6.22
C LYS A 54 -10.65 -16.86 -6.46
N THR A 55 -10.91 -15.83 -5.68
CA THR A 55 -10.12 -14.60 -5.62
C THR A 55 -9.55 -14.47 -4.22
N ALA A 56 -8.27 -14.13 -4.10
CA ALA A 56 -7.61 -13.87 -2.82
C ALA A 56 -6.58 -12.77 -3.01
N ASP A 57 -6.31 -11.98 -1.96
CA ASP A 57 -5.20 -11.03 -1.95
C ASP A 57 -3.85 -11.72 -1.70
N VAL A 58 -3.84 -12.91 -1.08
CA VAL A 58 -2.65 -13.75 -0.90
C VAL A 58 -2.93 -15.18 -1.35
N ASP A 59 -2.20 -15.66 -2.35
CA ASP A 59 -2.32 -17.04 -2.84
C ASP A 59 -1.43 -17.99 -2.04
N MET A 60 -1.93 -18.41 -0.87
CA MET A 60 -1.19 -19.33 0.01
C MET A 60 -1.00 -20.72 -0.59
N GLU A 61 -1.88 -21.17 -1.49
CA GLU A 61 -1.69 -22.44 -2.18
C GLU A 61 -0.48 -22.39 -3.12
N PHE A 62 -0.33 -21.29 -3.86
CA PHE A 62 0.85 -21.04 -4.67
C PHE A 62 2.13 -20.99 -3.82
N PHE A 63 2.15 -20.17 -2.76
CA PHE A 63 3.35 -20.04 -1.92
C PHE A 63 3.69 -21.33 -1.17
N SER A 64 2.70 -22.09 -0.71
CA SER A 64 2.91 -23.39 -0.06
C SER A 64 3.57 -24.38 -1.02
N LYS A 65 3.09 -24.48 -2.27
CA LYS A 65 3.69 -25.35 -3.29
C LYS A 65 5.09 -24.90 -3.68
N LEU A 66 5.32 -23.58 -3.76
CA LEU A 66 6.63 -23.02 -4.04
C LEU A 66 7.64 -23.41 -2.95
N LEU A 67 7.30 -23.19 -1.67
CA LEU A 67 8.19 -23.54 -0.55
C LEU A 67 8.42 -25.04 -0.46
N GLU A 68 7.38 -25.86 -0.66
CA GLU A 68 7.50 -27.32 -0.73
C GLU A 68 8.45 -27.77 -1.84
N SER A 69 8.39 -27.13 -3.03
CA SER A 69 9.25 -27.48 -4.17
C SER A 69 10.74 -27.23 -3.95
N ILE A 70 11.09 -26.42 -2.94
CA ILE A 70 12.46 -26.13 -2.54
C ILE A 70 12.77 -26.67 -1.13
N GLU A 71 11.95 -27.59 -0.62
CA GLU A 71 12.11 -28.27 0.68
C GLU A 71 12.18 -27.30 1.88
N VAL A 72 11.58 -26.12 1.75
CA VAL A 72 11.49 -25.12 2.83
C VAL A 72 10.16 -25.30 3.57
N PRO A 73 10.15 -25.49 4.90
CA PRO A 73 8.92 -25.59 5.65
C PRO A 73 8.18 -24.24 5.66
N MET A 74 6.85 -24.30 5.68
CA MET A 74 6.02 -23.11 5.83
C MET A 74 6.33 -22.38 7.15
N PRO A 75 6.54 -21.04 7.13
CA PRO A 75 6.88 -20.28 8.33
C PRO A 75 5.70 -20.18 9.31
N ARG A 76 6.01 -19.78 10.55
CA ARG A 76 4.99 -19.47 11.58
C ARG A 76 4.60 -17.99 11.61
N ILE A 77 5.48 -17.12 11.10
CA ILE A 77 5.29 -15.68 11.02
C ILE A 77 5.17 -15.30 9.55
N PHE A 78 4.14 -14.53 9.23
CA PHE A 78 3.86 -14.02 7.90
C PHE A 78 3.89 -12.50 7.95
N ALA A 79 4.66 -11.87 7.07
CA ALA A 79 4.58 -10.44 6.82
C ALA A 79 4.19 -10.22 5.36
N VAL A 80 3.15 -9.43 5.15
CA VAL A 80 2.57 -9.17 3.82
C VAL A 80 2.35 -7.67 3.65
N ALA A 81 2.69 -7.16 2.47
CA ALA A 81 2.40 -5.79 2.09
C ALA A 81 1.35 -5.77 0.98
N VAL A 82 0.29 -4.98 1.16
CA VAL A 82 -0.75 -4.75 0.15
C VAL A 82 -1.05 -3.27 0.03
N GLN A 83 -1.32 -2.78 -1.17
CA GLN A 83 -1.76 -1.40 -1.33
C GLN A 83 -3.25 -1.29 -0.95
N ASP A 84 -3.55 -0.59 0.14
CA ASP A 84 -4.91 -0.47 0.67
C ASP A 84 -5.39 0.99 0.74
N HIS A 85 -6.42 1.33 -0.04
CA HIS A 85 -6.98 2.69 -0.04
C HIS A 85 -7.93 2.95 1.14
N GLY A 86 -8.23 1.91 1.91
CA GLY A 86 -9.28 1.90 2.90
C GLY A 86 -10.67 1.77 2.28
N PHE A 87 -11.61 1.26 3.08
CA PHE A 87 -13.01 1.11 2.71
C PHE A 87 -13.73 2.46 2.73
N SER A 88 -13.97 3.03 1.54
CA SER A 88 -14.60 4.36 1.40
C SER A 88 -15.77 4.34 0.42
N PRO A 89 -16.95 3.84 0.81
CA PRO A 89 -18.10 3.72 -0.09
C PRO A 89 -18.68 5.08 -0.54
N ASN A 90 -18.43 6.13 0.23
CA ASN A 90 -19.08 7.45 0.09
C ASN A 90 -18.09 8.63 -0.05
N GLU A 91 -16.78 8.38 0.04
CA GLU A 91 -15.74 9.41 -0.05
C GLU A 91 -14.70 9.01 -1.11
N SER A 92 -13.93 9.96 -1.59
CA SER A 92 -12.83 9.67 -2.51
C SER A 92 -11.75 8.84 -1.82
N ASN A 93 -11.44 7.66 -2.38
CA ASN A 93 -10.38 6.76 -1.91
C ASN A 93 -9.04 7.46 -1.64
N ARG A 94 -8.65 8.46 -2.45
CA ARG A 94 -7.40 9.22 -2.23
C ARG A 94 -7.39 9.99 -0.90
N ILE A 95 -8.52 10.62 -0.56
CA ILE A 95 -8.67 11.44 0.66
C ILE A 95 -8.74 10.50 1.87
N PHE A 96 -9.56 9.45 1.76
CA PHE A 96 -9.75 8.49 2.85
C PHE A 96 -8.45 7.75 3.19
N ARG A 97 -7.72 7.27 2.18
CA ARG A 97 -6.41 6.62 2.33
C ARG A 97 -5.43 7.49 3.13
N PHE A 98 -5.26 8.74 2.71
CA PHE A 98 -4.31 9.63 3.36
C PHE A 98 -4.75 9.99 4.79
N LYS A 99 -6.07 10.17 5.01
CA LYS A 99 -6.63 10.36 6.35
C LYS A 99 -6.33 9.20 7.29
N LEU A 100 -6.38 7.95 6.81
CA LEU A 100 -6.00 6.79 7.61
C LEU A 100 -4.51 6.79 7.97
N PHE A 101 -3.63 7.12 7.01
CA PHE A 101 -2.20 7.24 7.29
C PHE A 101 -1.91 8.29 8.36
N ARG A 102 -2.52 9.47 8.22
CA ARG A 102 -2.40 10.55 9.19
C ARG A 102 -2.88 10.12 10.58
N LYS A 103 -4.03 9.44 10.69
CA LYS A 103 -4.57 8.93 11.96
C LYS A 103 -3.60 7.97 12.66
N VAL A 104 -2.91 7.11 11.92
CA VAL A 104 -1.91 6.19 12.50
C VAL A 104 -0.68 6.96 12.96
N ILE A 105 -0.15 7.85 12.12
CA ILE A 105 1.05 8.64 12.42
C ILE A 105 0.84 9.56 13.63
N GLU A 106 -0.31 10.22 13.73
CA GLU A 106 -0.64 11.10 14.85
C GLU A 106 -0.79 10.33 16.17
N LYS A 107 -1.13 9.03 16.12
CA LYS A 107 -1.18 8.16 17.29
C LYS A 107 0.21 7.65 17.67
N GLU A 108 0.91 7.07 16.71
CA GLU A 108 2.24 6.47 16.87
C GLU A 108 3.08 6.71 15.61
N LYS A 109 3.91 7.75 15.64
CA LYS A 109 4.67 8.29 14.50
C LYS A 109 5.84 7.44 14.00
N PHE A 110 5.97 6.17 14.40
CA PHE A 110 7.12 5.34 14.02
C PHE A 110 6.81 4.49 12.79
N LEU A 111 7.78 4.34 11.88
CA LEU A 111 7.62 3.50 10.68
C LEU A 111 7.15 2.08 11.04
N GLU A 112 7.79 1.44 12.02
CA GLU A 112 7.44 0.09 12.47
C GLU A 112 6.00 -0.05 12.99
N ARG A 113 5.35 1.06 13.37
CA ARG A 113 3.93 1.09 13.80
C ARG A 113 2.95 1.08 12.65
N MET A 114 3.43 1.21 11.41
CA MET A 114 2.67 0.97 10.20
C MET A 114 2.57 -0.53 9.83
N LEU A 115 3.27 -1.41 10.57
CA LEU A 115 3.12 -2.86 10.48
C LEU A 115 2.13 -3.33 11.55
N PHE A 116 0.94 -3.71 11.14
CA PHE A 116 -0.14 -4.11 12.04
C PHE A 116 -0.12 -5.61 12.27
N SER A 117 -0.26 -6.03 13.51
CA SER A 117 -0.75 -7.38 13.80
C SER A 117 -2.25 -7.45 13.51
N GLU A 118 -2.79 -8.67 13.38
CA GLU A 118 -4.23 -8.93 13.28
C GLU A 118 -5.07 -8.19 14.36
N LYS A 119 -4.53 -8.08 15.58
CA LYS A 119 -5.24 -7.45 16.72
C LYS A 119 -5.25 -5.93 16.66
N GLU A 120 -4.27 -5.34 15.99
CA GLU A 120 -4.07 -3.88 15.93
C GLU A 120 -4.61 -3.27 14.64
N LEU A 121 -4.86 -4.09 13.61
CA LEU A 121 -5.26 -3.66 12.29
C LEU A 121 -6.60 -2.89 12.31
N PRO A 122 -6.62 -1.61 11.91
CA PRO A 122 -7.87 -0.87 11.74
C PRO A 122 -8.76 -1.52 10.67
N LYS A 123 -10.05 -1.71 10.99
CA LYS A 123 -11.03 -2.35 10.09
C LYS A 123 -11.28 -1.54 8.81
N GLU A 124 -10.96 -0.25 8.84
CA GLU A 124 -10.99 0.62 7.68
C GLU A 124 -10.04 0.16 6.57
N PHE A 125 -8.94 -0.56 6.88
CA PHE A 125 -8.06 -1.19 5.89
C PHE A 125 -8.60 -2.56 5.45
N ASN A 126 -9.69 -2.54 4.68
CA ASN A 126 -10.42 -3.74 4.28
C ASN A 126 -9.58 -4.73 3.45
N ARG A 127 -8.67 -4.26 2.60
CA ARG A 127 -7.81 -5.14 1.80
C ARG A 127 -6.72 -5.78 2.66
N MET A 128 -6.16 -5.06 3.62
CA MET A 128 -5.26 -5.63 4.61
C MET A 128 -5.98 -6.70 5.44
N CYS A 129 -7.23 -6.43 5.86
CA CYS A 129 -8.05 -7.43 6.53
C CYS A 129 -8.25 -8.67 5.65
N ASP A 130 -8.58 -8.50 4.36
CA ASP A 130 -8.76 -9.62 3.44
C ASP A 130 -7.46 -10.41 3.19
N ALA A 131 -6.31 -9.73 3.15
CA ALA A 131 -5.00 -10.37 3.06
C ALA A 131 -4.70 -11.22 4.30
N VAL A 132 -4.99 -10.72 5.50
CA VAL A 132 -4.87 -11.49 6.74
C VAL A 132 -5.80 -12.71 6.71
N SER A 133 -7.06 -12.52 6.35
CA SER A 133 -8.02 -13.62 6.22
C SER A 133 -7.57 -14.65 5.19
N SER A 134 -7.03 -14.23 4.04
CA SER A 134 -6.52 -15.15 3.00
C SER A 134 -5.43 -16.10 3.53
N ILE A 135 -4.61 -15.64 4.48
CA ILE A 135 -3.59 -16.46 5.13
C ILE A 135 -4.21 -17.37 6.19
N LYS A 136 -5.07 -16.82 7.05
CA LYS A 136 -5.72 -17.54 8.16
C LYS A 136 -6.70 -18.62 7.70
N ASP A 137 -7.39 -18.38 6.59
CA ASP A 137 -8.27 -19.36 5.95
C ASP A 137 -7.49 -20.60 5.47
N PHE A 138 -6.17 -20.49 5.28
CA PHE A 138 -5.29 -21.58 4.86
C PHE A 138 -4.57 -22.25 6.04
N ARG A 139 -4.07 -21.48 7.02
CA ARG A 139 -3.34 -22.02 8.18
C ARG A 139 -3.27 -21.08 9.38
N GLU A 140 -2.91 -21.66 10.52
CA GLU A 140 -2.51 -20.91 11.71
C GLU A 140 -1.11 -20.29 11.57
N GLY A 141 -0.92 -19.14 12.22
CA GLY A 141 0.32 -18.38 12.25
C GLY A 141 0.11 -16.93 12.71
N ASP A 142 1.19 -16.27 13.07
CA ASP A 142 1.18 -14.84 13.37
C ASP A 142 1.28 -14.06 12.06
N VAL A 143 0.30 -13.20 11.79
CA VAL A 143 0.21 -12.46 10.53
C VAL A 143 0.34 -10.98 10.81
N PHE A 144 1.28 -10.37 10.10
CA PHE A 144 1.56 -8.94 10.11
C PHE A 144 1.33 -8.38 8.71
N VAL A 145 0.68 -7.23 8.65
CA VAL A 145 0.32 -6.60 7.38
C VAL A 145 0.63 -5.11 7.39
N THR A 146 1.08 -4.60 6.26
CA THR A 146 1.38 -3.17 6.08
C THR A 146 0.99 -2.70 4.68
N ASP A 147 1.02 -1.38 4.45
CA ASP A 147 0.91 -0.83 3.11
C ASP A 147 2.24 -1.01 2.38
N THR A 148 2.18 -1.30 1.07
CA THR A 148 3.37 -1.39 0.22
C THR A 148 4.25 -0.13 0.30
N SER A 149 3.66 1.04 0.53
CA SER A 149 4.42 2.28 0.69
C SER A 149 5.29 2.26 1.94
N PHE A 150 4.74 1.83 3.09
CA PHE A 150 5.50 1.80 4.35
C PHE A 150 6.48 0.64 4.41
N ALA A 151 6.18 -0.50 3.76
CA ALA A 151 7.17 -1.53 3.54
C ALA A 151 8.40 -0.98 2.78
N ILE A 152 8.20 -0.28 1.66
CA ILE A 152 9.33 0.27 0.88
C ILE A 152 10.05 1.39 1.64
N LEU A 153 9.32 2.32 2.26
CA LEU A 153 9.94 3.40 3.04
C LEU A 153 10.76 2.85 4.21
N SER A 154 10.30 1.79 4.88
CA SER A 154 11.05 1.13 5.95
C SER A 154 12.29 0.39 5.41
N GLY A 155 12.19 -0.17 4.21
CA GLY A 155 13.34 -0.76 3.51
C GLY A 155 14.40 0.27 3.16
N LEU A 156 13.99 1.46 2.69
CA LEU A 156 14.92 2.58 2.48
C LEU A 156 15.53 3.04 3.82
N ALA A 157 14.72 3.16 4.87
CA ALA A 157 15.19 3.58 6.19
C ALA A 157 16.29 2.65 6.75
N SER A 158 16.22 1.35 6.49
CA SER A 158 17.20 0.36 6.99
C SER A 158 18.55 0.39 6.30
N VAL A 159 18.65 0.99 5.11
CA VAL A 159 19.90 1.08 4.34
C VAL A 159 20.46 2.50 4.25
N SER A 160 19.73 3.50 4.75
CA SER A 160 20.05 4.92 4.55
C SER A 160 20.70 5.58 5.77
N LYS A 161 21.37 6.71 5.54
CA LYS A 161 21.87 7.57 6.62
C LYS A 161 20.76 8.51 7.09
N LEU A 162 20.09 8.14 8.18
CA LEU A 162 19.03 8.94 8.81
C LEU A 162 19.60 10.14 9.63
N PRO A 163 18.87 11.26 9.75
CA PRO A 163 17.57 11.55 9.14
C PRO A 163 17.62 11.69 7.62
N ALA A 164 16.57 11.26 6.92
CA ALA A 164 16.54 11.28 5.45
C ALA A 164 15.14 11.55 4.90
N LEU A 165 15.09 12.05 3.66
CA LEU A 165 13.90 11.97 2.81
C LEU A 165 13.94 10.66 2.04
N LEU A 166 12.99 9.77 2.32
CA LEU A 166 12.85 8.47 1.69
C LEU A 166 11.72 8.56 0.67
N ILE A 167 11.95 8.14 -0.58
CA ILE A 167 10.99 8.31 -1.67
C ILE A 167 10.74 6.96 -2.38
N ASN A 168 9.48 6.57 -2.51
CA ASN A 168 9.06 5.48 -3.37
C ASN A 168 8.33 6.05 -4.59
N PHE A 169 8.96 6.00 -5.77
CA PHE A 169 8.33 6.31 -7.05
C PHE A 169 7.64 5.06 -7.63
N GLY A 170 6.56 4.63 -6.97
CA GLY A 170 5.78 3.46 -7.35
C GLY A 170 5.01 3.62 -8.67
N ASN A 171 4.44 2.52 -9.18
CA ASN A 171 3.69 2.54 -10.44
C ASN A 171 2.50 3.50 -10.44
N SER A 172 1.66 3.41 -9.40
CA SER A 172 0.46 4.24 -9.27
C SER A 172 0.72 5.49 -8.43
N HIS A 173 1.41 5.33 -7.29
CA HIS A 173 1.66 6.41 -6.33
C HIS A 173 3.14 6.62 -6.09
N THR A 174 3.48 7.89 -5.91
CA THR A 174 4.73 8.34 -5.33
C THR A 174 4.46 8.68 -3.87
N THR A 175 5.15 7.99 -2.96
CA THR A 175 5.04 8.24 -1.52
C THR A 175 6.40 8.61 -0.99
N ALA A 176 6.50 9.71 -0.24
CA ALA A 176 7.76 10.11 0.38
C ALA A 176 7.56 10.46 1.85
N ALA A 177 8.55 10.14 2.68
CA ALA A 177 8.55 10.45 4.10
C ALA A 177 9.88 11.07 4.53
N VAL A 178 9.81 12.08 5.39
CA VAL A 178 10.97 12.54 6.16
C VAL A 178 11.01 11.71 7.43
N VAL A 179 12.12 10.99 7.63
CA VAL A 179 12.27 10.04 8.73
C VAL A 179 13.52 10.39 9.53
N ASP A 180 13.39 10.47 10.85
CA ASP A 180 14.52 10.78 11.73
C ASP A 180 15.36 9.54 12.10
N LYS A 181 16.39 9.75 12.93
CA LYS A 181 17.33 8.68 13.35
C LYS A 181 16.65 7.53 14.12
N ASP A 182 15.50 7.80 14.75
CA ASP A 182 14.77 6.87 15.60
C ASP A 182 13.61 6.21 14.84
N TRP A 183 13.51 6.45 13.53
CA TRP A 183 12.45 6.00 12.62
C TRP A 183 11.10 6.69 12.84
N GLU A 184 11.11 7.89 13.42
CA GLU A 184 9.90 8.72 13.47
C GLU A 184 9.64 9.38 12.11
N ILE A 185 8.41 9.24 11.63
CA ILE A 185 7.86 9.92 10.48
C ILE A 185 7.59 11.37 10.88
N ARG A 186 8.44 12.28 10.40
CA ARG A 186 8.32 13.73 10.63
C ARG A 186 7.45 14.41 9.59
N ALA A 187 7.42 13.87 8.38
CA ALA A 187 6.51 14.33 7.33
C ALA A 187 6.19 13.16 6.38
N LEU A 188 5.03 13.19 5.74
CA LEU A 188 4.59 12.23 4.73
C LEU A 188 3.85 12.94 3.60
N ILE A 189 4.13 12.59 2.36
CA ILE A 189 3.37 13.02 1.18
C ILE A 189 3.06 11.81 0.30
N GLU A 190 1.83 11.74 -0.22
CA GLU A 190 1.46 10.76 -1.26
C GLU A 190 0.82 11.49 -2.45
N HIS A 191 1.29 11.17 -3.65
CA HIS A 191 0.85 11.75 -4.91
C HIS A 191 0.66 10.67 -5.98
N HIS A 192 -0.16 10.91 -7.00
CA HIS A 192 -0.18 10.04 -8.18
C HIS A 192 1.11 10.18 -9.00
N THR A 193 1.80 9.06 -9.27
CA THR A 193 3.04 9.03 -10.04
C THR A 193 2.82 9.55 -11.46
N ASN A 194 1.69 9.21 -12.08
CA ASN A 194 1.40 9.66 -13.45
C ASN A 194 1.27 11.19 -13.56
N VAL A 195 0.76 11.87 -12.53
CA VAL A 195 0.67 13.33 -12.49
C VAL A 195 2.08 13.91 -12.39
N LEU A 196 2.89 13.42 -11.46
CA LEU A 196 4.28 13.86 -11.28
C LEU A 196 5.11 13.66 -12.55
N ARG A 197 4.99 12.51 -13.21
CA ARG A 197 5.66 12.24 -14.48
C ARG A 197 5.29 13.23 -15.58
N ARG A 198 3.99 13.56 -15.71
CA ARG A 198 3.53 14.55 -16.72
C ARG A 198 4.06 15.94 -16.42
N LYS A 199 4.21 16.30 -15.14
CA LYS A 199 4.75 17.60 -14.72
C LYS A 199 6.26 17.70 -14.86
N GLY A 200 6.95 16.57 -14.92
CA GLY A 200 8.39 16.50 -15.17
C GLY A 200 9.24 16.67 -13.91
N LYS A 201 10.53 16.42 -14.07
CA LYS A 201 11.49 16.31 -12.97
C LYS A 201 11.72 17.61 -12.20
N ASP A 202 11.71 18.75 -12.89
CA ASP A 202 11.95 20.05 -12.25
C ASP A 202 10.82 20.42 -11.30
N TYR A 203 9.58 20.09 -11.67
CA TYR A 203 8.43 20.22 -10.77
C TYR A 203 8.57 19.34 -9.53
N VAL A 204 8.98 18.08 -9.71
CA VAL A 204 9.15 17.15 -8.58
C VAL A 204 10.27 17.59 -7.63
N LYS A 205 11.37 18.13 -8.17
CA LYS A 205 12.44 18.73 -7.36
C LYS A 205 11.92 19.92 -6.54
N ASP A 206 11.15 20.82 -7.16
CA ASP A 206 10.52 21.95 -6.46
C ASP A 206 9.51 21.49 -5.41
N LEU A 207 8.66 20.50 -5.73
CA LEU A 207 7.68 19.92 -4.81
C LEU A 207 8.34 19.39 -3.54
N PHE A 208 9.38 18.55 -3.68
CA PHE A 208 10.09 18.02 -2.51
C PHE A 208 10.92 19.09 -1.80
N SER A 209 11.43 20.10 -2.51
CA SER A 209 12.10 21.23 -1.90
C SER A 209 11.16 22.02 -0.97
N LYS A 210 9.94 22.30 -1.44
CA LYS A 210 8.88 22.95 -0.64
C LYS A 210 8.39 22.07 0.50
N PHE A 211 8.25 20.76 0.25
CA PHE A 211 7.90 19.77 1.27
C PHE A 211 8.88 19.79 2.45
N LEU A 212 10.18 19.80 2.17
CA LEU A 212 11.23 19.85 3.20
C LEU A 212 11.27 21.18 3.96
N ARG A 213 10.79 22.28 3.36
CA ARG A 213 10.65 23.58 4.03
C ARG A 213 9.30 23.77 4.76
N GLY A 214 8.40 22.79 4.68
CA GLY A 214 7.05 22.91 5.24
C GLY A 214 6.16 23.93 4.53
N GLU A 215 6.45 24.23 3.24
CA GLU A 215 5.73 25.24 2.44
C GLU A 215 4.52 24.65 1.69
N ILE A 216 4.29 23.34 1.77
CA ILE A 216 3.11 22.67 1.23
C ILE A 216 2.37 21.94 2.33
N ASP A 217 1.05 21.94 2.23
CA ASP A 217 0.15 21.26 3.15
C ASP A 217 -0.74 20.25 2.40
N ASN A 218 -1.71 19.70 3.13
CA ASN A 218 -2.63 18.71 2.58
C ASN A 218 -3.49 19.29 1.45
N GLU A 219 -3.92 20.54 1.56
CA GLU A 219 -4.76 21.19 0.56
C GLU A 219 -3.99 21.43 -0.74
N TYR A 220 -2.73 21.88 -0.64
CA TYR A 220 -1.83 21.99 -1.79
C TYR A 220 -1.79 20.69 -2.59
N VAL A 221 -1.51 19.57 -1.93
CA VAL A 221 -1.36 18.27 -2.60
C VAL A 221 -2.69 17.76 -3.16
N LEU A 222 -3.81 17.95 -2.46
CA LEU A 222 -5.13 17.56 -2.96
C LEU A 222 -5.55 18.36 -4.20
N ASN A 223 -5.34 19.68 -4.18
CA ASN A 223 -5.58 20.57 -5.31
C ASN A 223 -4.65 20.24 -6.48
N ASP A 224 -3.48 19.67 -6.19
CA ASP A 224 -2.54 19.20 -7.19
C ASP A 224 -2.82 17.81 -7.77
N MET A 225 -4.02 17.28 -7.50
CA MET A 225 -4.43 15.93 -7.89
C MET A 225 -3.63 14.82 -7.18
N GLY A 226 -3.06 15.08 -6.01
CA GLY A 226 -2.43 14.10 -5.14
C GLY A 226 -3.39 13.46 -4.13
N HIS A 227 -2.82 12.71 -3.18
CA HIS A 227 -3.56 12.04 -2.10
C HIS A 227 -3.56 12.84 -0.81
N GLY A 228 -2.41 13.39 -0.42
CA GLY A 228 -2.34 14.27 0.73
C GLY A 228 -0.91 14.53 1.22
N CYS A 229 -0.83 15.39 2.24
CA CYS A 229 0.41 15.80 2.89
C CYS A 229 0.21 15.93 4.40
N TYR A 230 1.21 15.47 5.14
CA TYR A 230 1.36 15.63 6.58
C TYR A 230 2.76 16.20 6.83
N VAL A 231 2.83 17.35 7.51
CA VAL A 231 4.09 17.97 7.90
C VAL A 231 4.03 18.20 9.41
N GLY A 232 4.91 17.51 10.14
CA GLY A 232 5.14 17.71 11.57
C GLY A 232 6.29 18.69 11.82
N GLU A 233 7.08 18.41 12.86
CA GLU A 233 8.29 19.18 13.16
C GLU A 233 9.33 19.03 12.05
N LEU A 234 9.78 20.16 11.49
CA LEU A 234 10.83 20.19 10.47
C LEU A 234 12.17 19.81 11.06
N ILE A 235 12.91 18.97 10.35
CA ILE A 235 14.25 18.54 10.74
C ILE A 235 15.21 18.63 9.56
N GLU A 236 16.50 18.82 9.87
CA GLU A 236 17.55 18.77 8.85
C GLU A 236 17.82 17.32 8.44
N ILE A 237 17.73 17.04 7.15
CA ILE A 237 18.01 15.72 6.56
C ILE A 237 19.46 15.62 6.11
N LYS A 238 20.03 14.41 6.22
CA LYS A 238 21.41 14.09 5.81
C LYS A 238 21.46 13.41 4.44
N ASN A 239 20.34 12.87 3.97
CA ASN A 239 20.28 12.10 2.74
C ASN A 239 18.89 12.21 2.10
N VAL A 240 18.86 12.11 0.76
CA VAL A 240 17.62 11.94 -0.02
C VAL A 240 17.83 10.71 -0.88
N ILE A 241 16.97 9.73 -0.70
CA ILE A 241 17.11 8.44 -1.35
C ILE A 241 15.76 8.02 -1.93
N ALA A 242 15.80 7.44 -3.12
CA ALA A 242 14.62 7.01 -3.81
C ALA A 242 14.75 5.55 -4.27
N THR A 243 13.61 4.89 -4.43
CA THR A 243 13.52 3.66 -5.21
C THR A 243 12.18 3.60 -5.91
N GLY A 244 11.96 2.56 -6.70
CA GLY A 244 10.71 2.29 -7.38
C GLY A 244 10.89 2.31 -8.89
N PRO A 245 9.94 1.70 -9.63
CA PRO A 245 10.03 1.54 -11.08
C PRO A 245 10.07 2.87 -11.87
N ASN A 246 9.85 4.01 -11.22
CA ASN A 246 9.93 5.33 -11.86
C ASN A 246 11.04 6.22 -11.27
N ALA A 247 11.93 5.69 -10.41
CA ALA A 247 12.97 6.49 -9.75
C ALA A 247 13.96 7.11 -10.74
N GLU A 248 14.34 6.35 -11.78
CA GLU A 248 15.25 6.81 -12.85
C GLU A 248 14.76 8.09 -13.56
N PHE A 249 13.45 8.36 -13.55
CA PHE A 249 12.88 9.54 -14.22
C PHE A 249 13.15 10.85 -13.47
N PHE A 250 13.51 10.77 -12.19
CA PHE A 250 13.57 11.93 -11.30
C PHE A 250 14.98 12.26 -10.77
N ASP A 251 16.02 11.55 -11.22
CA ASP A 251 17.45 11.81 -10.91
C ASP A 251 17.79 11.81 -9.39
N TYR A 252 17.18 10.93 -8.60
CA TYR A 252 17.52 10.75 -7.17
C TYR A 252 18.54 9.63 -6.94
N GLU A 253 19.28 9.67 -5.83
CA GLU A 253 20.13 8.56 -5.41
C GLU A 253 19.27 7.31 -5.19
N GLU A 254 19.59 6.21 -5.88
CA GLU A 254 18.90 4.93 -5.73
C GLU A 254 19.87 3.86 -5.22
N PRO A 255 19.56 3.19 -4.10
CA PRO A 255 20.35 2.08 -3.62
C PRO A 255 20.21 0.90 -4.58
N LYS A 256 21.31 0.20 -4.86
CA LYS A 256 21.30 -0.93 -5.79
C LYS A 256 20.37 -2.03 -5.29
N GLY A 257 19.40 -2.44 -6.12
CA GLY A 257 18.49 -3.53 -5.81
C GLY A 257 17.15 -3.37 -6.51
N ASP A 258 16.31 -4.40 -6.43
CA ASP A 258 14.93 -4.33 -6.91
C ASP A 258 14.03 -3.67 -5.84
N PRO A 259 13.12 -2.74 -6.20
CA PRO A 259 12.16 -2.12 -5.28
C PRO A 259 11.36 -3.12 -4.43
N MET A 260 11.03 -4.30 -4.99
CA MET A 260 10.32 -5.37 -4.28
C MET A 260 11.18 -5.97 -3.15
N ILE A 261 12.51 -5.99 -3.32
CA ILE A 261 13.43 -6.41 -2.26
C ILE A 261 13.39 -5.40 -1.11
N PHE A 262 13.33 -4.09 -1.39
CA PHE A 262 13.19 -3.07 -0.34
C PHE A 262 11.90 -3.24 0.46
N GLY A 263 10.79 -3.61 -0.20
CA GLY A 263 9.55 -3.96 0.51
C GLY A 263 9.75 -5.11 1.52
N ASN A 264 10.43 -6.18 1.11
CA ASN A 264 10.72 -7.32 1.99
C ASN A 264 11.69 -6.94 3.13
N LEU A 265 12.77 -6.20 2.82
CA LEU A 265 13.73 -5.72 3.81
C LEU A 265 13.06 -4.79 4.84
N GLY A 266 12.14 -3.94 4.38
CA GLY A 266 11.39 -3.07 5.26
C GLY A 266 10.50 -3.83 6.22
N MET A 267 9.74 -4.81 5.74
CA MET A 267 8.93 -5.66 6.62
C MET A 267 9.79 -6.42 7.64
N LEU A 268 10.95 -6.95 7.24
CA LEU A 268 11.90 -7.59 8.17
C LEU A 268 12.43 -6.60 9.22
N ALA A 269 12.81 -5.39 8.81
CA ALA A 269 13.30 -4.37 9.72
C ALA A 269 12.20 -3.91 10.70
N MET A 270 10.96 -3.74 10.23
CA MET A 270 9.83 -3.40 11.09
C MET A 270 9.55 -4.52 12.12
N LEU A 271 9.59 -5.79 11.72
CA LEU A 271 9.44 -6.92 12.65
C LEU A 271 10.54 -6.92 13.72
N SER A 272 11.80 -6.76 13.31
CA SER A 272 12.94 -6.75 14.23
C SER A 272 12.87 -5.57 15.21
N ARG A 273 12.50 -4.36 14.74
CA ARG A 273 12.30 -3.18 15.61
C ARG A 273 11.12 -3.32 16.56
N ARG A 274 10.13 -4.15 16.22
CA ARG A 274 9.02 -4.53 17.12
C ARG A 274 9.36 -5.70 18.04
N GLU A 275 10.60 -6.22 18.01
CA GLU A 275 11.06 -7.38 18.78
C GLU A 275 10.21 -8.64 18.54
N LEU A 276 9.73 -8.80 17.30
CA LEU A 276 8.89 -9.94 16.89
C LEU A 276 9.70 -11.09 16.26
N ILE A 277 10.94 -10.81 15.85
CA ILE A 277 11.92 -11.75 15.31
C ILE A 277 13.32 -11.40 15.80
#